data_AF-A0A945TJK5-F1
#
_entry.id   AF-A0A945TJK5-F1
#
_cell.length_a   1.000
_cell.length_b   1.000
_cell.length_c   1.000
_cell.angle_alpha   90.00
_cell.angle_beta   90.00
_cell.angle_gamma   90.00
#
_symmetry.space_group_name_H-M   'P 1'
#
loop_
_entity.id
_entity.type
_entity.pdbx_description
1 polymer ?
#
loop_
_entity_poly.entity_id
_entity_poly.type
_entity_poly.pdbx_seq_one_letter_code
_entity_poly.pdbx_strand_id
1 'polypeptide(L)'
;MERSRLREIIRFVKNSGFEMLFDLCGVDERMREHRDGLPAADFTIVYHFLSFRLGTELRLKVGVSGEDANVPSIHDIYPNANWYEREAWDMFGVTFTNHPNLYRILLPPTWEGHALRKDHPARATEMEPFRMDFERQDKEQEALRFKPEEWGMTRRDKNTEFMFLNLGPNHPSVHGVFRIVLQLDGEVIVDAVPEIGYHHRGAEKMGERQTWHT
;
A
#
# COMPACT_ATOMS: atom_id res chain seq x y z
N MET A 1 -7.56 13.19 19.26
CA MET A 1 -7.77 11.81 19.74
C MET A 1 -6.39 11.22 20.02
N GLU A 2 -6.15 10.71 21.23
CA GLU A 2 -4.87 10.05 21.53
C GLU A 2 -4.72 8.77 20.70
N ARG A 3 -3.57 8.62 20.02
CA ARG A 3 -3.26 7.47 19.15
C ARG A 3 -3.41 6.12 19.87
N SER A 4 -3.23 6.11 21.19
CA SER A 4 -3.36 4.95 22.08
C SER A 4 -4.76 4.32 22.06
N ARG A 5 -5.82 5.10 21.84
CA ARG A 5 -7.21 4.63 21.86
C ARG A 5 -7.76 4.22 20.50
N LEU A 6 -6.98 4.35 19.43
CA LEU A 6 -7.47 4.08 18.07
C LEU A 6 -7.99 2.66 17.92
N ARG A 7 -7.20 1.66 18.34
CA ARG A 7 -7.60 0.25 18.25
C ARG A 7 -8.83 -0.07 19.09
N GLU A 8 -8.95 0.55 20.27
CA GLU A 8 -10.12 0.39 21.14
C GLU A 8 -11.39 0.90 20.47
N ILE A 9 -11.32 2.11 19.89
CA ILE A 9 -12.44 2.73 19.17
C ILE A 9 -12.81 1.91 17.94
N ILE A 10 -11.85 1.42 17.17
CA ILE A 10 -12.12 0.61 15.99
C ILE A 10 -12.75 -0.74 16.36
N ARG A 11 -12.34 -1.37 17.48
CA ARG A 11 -13.02 -2.56 18.02
C ARG A 11 -14.46 -2.25 18.42
N PHE A 12 -14.70 -1.11 19.06
CA PHE A 12 -16.05 -0.67 19.41
C PHE A 12 -16.92 -0.44 18.16
N VAL A 13 -16.37 0.19 17.12
CA VAL A 13 -17.04 0.40 15.83
C VAL A 13 -17.41 -0.93 15.19
N LYS A 14 -16.47 -1.88 15.12
CA LYS A 14 -16.76 -3.23 14.61
C LYS A 14 -17.88 -3.91 15.39
N ASN A 15 -17.83 -3.87 16.72
CA ASN A 15 -18.83 -4.48 17.59
C ASN A 15 -20.21 -3.79 17.53
N SER A 16 -20.25 -2.52 17.09
CA SER A 16 -21.48 -1.77 16.88
C SER A 16 -22.18 -2.11 15.55
N GLY A 17 -21.60 -3.00 14.75
CA GLY A 17 -22.18 -3.52 13.51
C GLY A 17 -21.66 -2.85 12.25
N PHE A 18 -20.42 -2.34 12.25
CA PHE A 18 -19.73 -1.93 11.04
C PHE A 18 -18.85 -3.08 10.56
N GLU A 19 -19.41 -3.95 9.72
CA GLU A 19 -18.79 -5.23 9.35
C GLU A 19 -17.63 -5.07 8.36
N MET A 20 -17.65 -4.03 7.53
CA MET A 20 -16.67 -3.83 6.47
C MET A 20 -15.85 -2.56 6.68
N LEU A 21 -14.52 -2.70 6.64
CA LEU A 21 -13.65 -1.59 6.28
C LEU A 21 -13.76 -1.40 4.77
N PHE A 22 -14.46 -0.36 4.35
CA PHE A 22 -14.69 -0.07 2.94
C PHE A 22 -13.43 0.49 2.27
N ASP A 23 -12.73 1.38 2.97
CA ASP A 23 -11.53 2.03 2.46
C ASP A 23 -10.64 2.54 3.61
N LEU A 24 -9.34 2.65 3.36
CA LEU A 24 -8.40 3.37 4.20
C LEU A 24 -7.42 4.12 3.30
N CYS A 25 -7.44 5.45 3.42
CA CYS A 25 -6.61 6.31 2.59
C CYS A 25 -5.86 7.35 3.41
N GLY A 26 -4.71 7.78 2.88
CA GLY A 26 -3.93 8.90 3.41
C GLY A 26 -4.27 10.21 2.74
N VAL A 27 -4.11 11.31 3.47
CA VAL A 27 -4.21 12.67 2.95
C VAL A 27 -2.98 13.43 3.43
N ASP A 28 -2.25 14.06 2.52
CA ASP A 28 -1.19 15.01 2.86
C ASP A 28 -1.77 16.41 3.04
N GLU A 29 -1.77 16.88 4.29
CA GLU A 29 -2.43 18.11 4.72
C GLU A 29 -1.44 19.28 4.86
N ARG A 30 -0.14 19.09 4.57
CA ARG A 30 0.93 20.09 4.78
C ARG A 30 0.73 21.39 3.99
N MET A 31 0.14 21.29 2.79
CA MET A 31 -0.11 22.43 1.90
C MET A 31 -1.58 22.88 1.90
N ARG A 32 -2.41 22.41 2.84
CA ARG A 32 -3.84 22.71 2.85
C ARG A 32 -4.11 24.03 3.57
N GLU A 33 -4.64 25.00 2.83
CA GLU A 33 -4.94 26.35 3.33
C GLU A 33 -6.24 26.40 4.18
N HIS A 34 -7.28 25.68 3.75
CA HIS A 34 -8.59 25.68 4.44
C HIS A 34 -8.71 24.51 5.43
N ARG A 35 -8.36 24.77 6.70
CA ARG A 35 -8.34 23.78 7.80
C ARG A 35 -9.10 24.20 9.06
N ASP A 36 -9.97 25.20 8.96
CA ASP A 36 -10.69 25.73 10.12
C ASP A 36 -11.44 24.61 10.87
N GLY A 37 -11.18 24.50 12.18
CA GLY A 37 -11.80 23.51 13.06
C GLY A 37 -11.18 22.10 13.02
N LEU A 38 -10.13 21.86 12.23
CA LEU A 38 -9.41 20.57 12.20
C LEU A 38 -8.16 20.62 13.10
N PRO A 39 -7.77 19.49 13.72
CA PRO A 39 -6.52 19.41 14.46
C PRO A 39 -5.31 19.63 13.54
N ALA A 40 -4.24 20.19 14.10
CA ALA A 40 -2.94 20.26 13.43
C ALA A 40 -2.42 18.84 13.16
N ALA A 41 -2.11 18.57 11.90
CA ALA A 41 -1.73 17.27 11.37
C ALA A 41 -0.99 17.46 10.04
N ASP A 42 0.16 16.82 9.83
CA ASP A 42 0.84 16.85 8.53
C ASP A 42 0.18 15.88 7.56
N PHE A 43 -0.27 14.73 8.07
CA PHE A 43 -1.04 13.74 7.32
C PHE A 43 -2.31 13.37 8.08
N THR A 44 -3.35 12.99 7.36
CA THR A 44 -4.57 12.40 7.93
C THR A 44 -4.74 11.00 7.36
N ILE A 45 -4.88 10.00 8.22
CA ILE A 45 -5.38 8.68 7.82
C ILE A 45 -6.89 8.65 8.01
N VAL A 46 -7.60 8.32 6.94
CA VAL A 46 -9.05 8.25 6.90
C VAL A 46 -9.46 6.78 6.82
N TYR A 47 -10.27 6.34 7.77
CA TYR A 47 -10.88 5.02 7.76
C TYR A 47 -12.34 5.17 7.37
N HIS A 48 -12.78 4.39 6.38
CA HIS A 48 -14.17 4.33 5.95
C HIS A 48 -14.77 2.98 6.30
N PHE A 49 -15.81 2.98 7.13
CA PHE A 49 -16.50 1.78 7.56
C PHE A 49 -17.92 1.76 7.01
N LEU A 50 -18.38 0.58 6.60
CA LEU A 50 -19.72 0.36 6.09
C LEU A 50 -20.43 -0.69 6.97
N SER A 51 -21.65 -0.36 7.37
CA SER A 51 -22.59 -1.31 7.99
C SER A 51 -23.63 -1.73 6.96
N PHE A 52 -23.64 -3.02 6.61
CA PHE A 52 -24.67 -3.54 5.70
C PHE A 52 -26.03 -3.62 6.37
N ARG A 53 -26.04 -3.97 7.66
CA ARG A 53 -27.26 -4.15 8.44
C ARG A 53 -27.99 -2.82 8.67
N LEU A 54 -27.25 -1.75 8.92
CA LEU A 54 -27.80 -0.42 9.18
C LEU A 54 -27.89 0.43 7.91
N GLY A 55 -27.29 -0.01 6.80
CA GLY A 55 -27.18 0.80 5.57
C GLY A 55 -26.49 2.15 5.81
N THR A 56 -25.53 2.18 6.74
CA THR A 56 -24.91 3.41 7.23
C THR A 56 -23.39 3.34 7.10
N GLU A 57 -22.78 4.48 6.77
CA GLU A 57 -21.32 4.64 6.67
C GLU A 57 -20.78 5.47 7.84
N LEU A 58 -19.57 5.15 8.28
CA LEU A 58 -18.86 5.90 9.31
C LEU A 58 -17.45 6.22 8.83
N ARG A 59 -17.04 7.48 8.98
CA ARG A 59 -15.69 7.93 8.66
C ARG A 59 -14.95 8.35 9.91
N LEU A 60 -13.81 7.73 10.17
CA LEU A 60 -12.91 8.11 11.24
C LEU A 60 -11.66 8.76 10.64
N LYS A 61 -11.29 9.95 11.12
CA LYS A 61 -10.09 10.66 10.68
C LYS A 61 -9.09 10.75 11.81
N VAL A 62 -7.85 10.35 11.54
CA VAL A 62 -6.75 10.37 12.50
C VAL A 62 -5.65 11.25 11.94
N GLY A 63 -5.44 12.40 12.56
CA GLY A 63 -4.32 13.28 12.25
C GLY A 63 -3.01 12.73 12.82
N VAL A 64 -1.97 12.72 12.01
CA VAL A 64 -0.58 12.42 12.39
C VAL A 64 0.34 13.54 11.92
N SER A 65 1.35 13.86 12.73
CA SER A 65 2.31 14.93 12.45
C SER A 65 3.71 14.46 12.82
N GLY A 66 4.70 15.14 12.24
CA GLY A 66 6.11 14.96 12.53
C GLY A 66 6.76 13.81 11.76
N GLU A 67 8.05 13.60 12.04
CA GLU A 67 8.85 12.51 11.47
C GLU A 67 8.34 11.13 11.94
N ASP A 68 7.70 11.08 13.11
CA ASP A 68 7.02 9.89 13.66
C ASP A 68 5.56 9.77 13.20
N ALA A 69 5.31 9.93 11.90
CA ALA A 69 4.01 9.67 11.29
C ALA A 69 3.69 8.17 11.37
N ASN A 70 3.18 7.77 12.53
CA ASN A 70 2.92 6.37 12.90
C ASN A 70 1.52 6.19 13.48
N VAL A 71 0.86 5.12 13.06
CA VAL A 71 -0.46 4.69 13.52
C VAL A 71 -0.42 3.20 13.85
N PRO A 72 -1.12 2.69 14.87
CA PRO A 72 -1.21 1.25 15.06
C PRO A 72 -2.00 0.59 13.93
N SER A 73 -1.47 -0.50 13.36
CA SER A 73 -2.17 -1.34 12.38
C SER A 73 -3.47 -1.90 12.99
N ILE A 74 -4.48 -2.11 12.15
CA ILE A 74 -5.78 -2.70 12.49
C ILE A 74 -6.04 -4.01 11.73
N HIS A 75 -5.01 -4.58 11.07
CA HIS A 75 -5.15 -5.80 10.26
C HIS A 75 -5.73 -7.00 11.03
N ASP A 76 -5.48 -7.09 12.34
CA ASP A 76 -6.04 -8.14 13.22
C ASP A 76 -7.55 -7.95 13.48
N ILE A 77 -8.05 -6.72 13.32
CA ILE A 77 -9.46 -6.38 13.47
C ILE A 77 -10.16 -6.47 12.10
N TYR A 78 -9.56 -5.90 11.06
CA TYR A 78 -10.07 -5.93 9.68
C TYR A 78 -8.98 -6.50 8.75
N PRO A 79 -9.08 -7.77 8.31
CA PRO A 79 -8.02 -8.41 7.52
C PRO A 79 -7.65 -7.66 6.23
N ASN A 80 -8.64 -7.03 5.59
CA ASN A 80 -8.42 -6.24 4.38
C ASN A 80 -7.63 -4.95 4.62
N ALA A 81 -7.51 -4.48 5.88
CA ALA A 81 -6.65 -3.34 6.20
C ALA A 81 -5.19 -3.60 5.85
N ASN A 82 -4.74 -4.85 5.77
CA ASN A 82 -3.37 -5.19 5.38
C ASN A 82 -2.95 -4.50 4.07
N TRP A 83 -3.82 -4.48 3.07
CA TRP A 83 -3.50 -3.91 1.77
C TRP A 83 -3.58 -2.38 1.79
N TYR A 84 -4.62 -1.83 2.40
CA TYR A 84 -4.79 -0.38 2.48
C TYR A 84 -3.71 0.29 3.34
N GLU A 85 -3.28 -0.34 4.44
CA GLU A 85 -2.20 0.16 5.27
C GLU A 85 -0.86 0.16 4.51
N ARG A 86 -0.61 -0.86 3.69
CA ARG A 86 0.54 -0.89 2.78
C ARG A 86 0.47 0.20 1.72
N GLU A 87 -0.70 0.41 1.11
CA GLU A 87 -0.90 1.46 0.11
C GLU A 87 -0.68 2.85 0.72
N ALA A 88 -1.28 3.13 1.88
CA ALA A 88 -1.10 4.39 2.59
C ALA A 88 0.38 4.64 2.96
N TRP A 89 1.11 3.59 3.34
CA TRP A 89 2.54 3.67 3.54
C TRP A 89 3.32 3.89 2.24
N ASP A 90 3.01 3.18 1.16
CA ASP A 90 3.70 3.29 -0.13
C ASP A 90 3.53 4.71 -0.72
N MET A 91 2.31 5.25 -0.64
CA MET A 91 1.92 6.53 -1.23
C MET A 91 2.25 7.76 -0.38
N PHE A 92 2.12 7.67 0.95
CA PHE A 92 2.26 8.81 1.87
C PHE A 92 3.34 8.62 2.93
N GLY A 93 3.93 7.43 3.06
CA GLY A 93 4.99 7.16 4.04
C GLY A 93 4.54 7.17 5.50
N VAL A 94 3.24 7.00 5.75
CA VAL A 94 2.73 6.82 7.12
C VAL A 94 2.99 5.38 7.53
N THR A 95 3.64 5.19 8.67
CA THR A 95 4.03 3.87 9.18
C THR A 95 2.92 3.23 10.02
N PHE A 96 2.79 1.92 9.93
CA PHE A 96 1.79 1.15 10.67
C PHE A 96 2.46 0.18 11.66
N THR A 97 2.37 0.48 12.96
CA THR A 97 2.98 -0.36 14.00
C THR A 97 2.29 -1.72 14.08
N ASN A 98 3.07 -2.79 14.18
CA ASN A 98 2.64 -4.19 14.19
C ASN A 98 1.96 -4.67 12.89
N HIS A 99 2.19 -4.00 11.76
CA HIS A 99 1.80 -4.51 10.46
C HIS A 99 2.69 -5.71 10.07
N PRO A 100 2.15 -6.85 9.61
CA PRO A 100 2.95 -8.05 9.35
C PRO A 100 3.90 -7.87 8.15
N ASN A 101 3.45 -7.18 7.10
CA ASN A 101 4.11 -7.13 5.80
C ASN A 101 4.12 -5.71 5.22
N LEU A 102 4.84 -4.77 5.85
CA LEU A 102 4.85 -3.36 5.42
C LEU A 102 5.96 -3.10 4.39
N TYR A 103 5.66 -3.40 3.13
CA TYR A 103 6.53 -3.12 1.97
C TYR A 103 5.69 -2.66 0.77
N ARG A 104 6.36 -2.16 -0.29
CA ARG A 104 5.72 -1.49 -1.43
C ARG A 104 4.71 -2.41 -2.10
N ILE A 105 3.59 -1.84 -2.55
CA ILE A 105 2.49 -2.60 -3.13
C ILE A 105 2.09 -2.09 -4.52
N LEU A 106 2.17 -0.78 -4.75
CA LEU A 106 1.81 -0.16 -6.03
C LEU A 106 3.01 0.48 -6.74
N LEU A 107 4.06 0.86 -6.00
CA LEU A 107 5.29 1.42 -6.57
C LEU A 107 6.36 0.34 -6.71
N PRO A 108 7.24 0.43 -7.73
CA PRO A 108 8.38 -0.45 -7.87
C PRO A 108 9.24 -0.49 -6.61
N PRO A 109 9.90 -1.61 -6.28
CA PRO A 109 10.73 -1.72 -5.06
C PRO A 109 11.89 -0.72 -5.03
N THR A 110 12.37 -0.33 -6.21
CA THR A 110 13.43 0.64 -6.48
C THR A 110 12.97 2.09 -6.39
N TRP A 111 11.67 2.36 -6.20
CA TRP A 111 11.13 3.72 -6.12
C TRP A 111 11.69 4.46 -4.90
N GLU A 112 12.04 5.73 -5.08
CA GLU A 112 12.55 6.59 -4.03
C GLU A 112 11.47 7.57 -3.56
N GLY A 113 11.20 7.61 -2.25
CA GLY A 113 10.16 8.44 -1.66
C GLY A 113 8.74 7.89 -1.81
N HIS A 114 7.76 8.80 -1.79
CA HIS A 114 6.33 8.50 -1.68
C HIS A 114 5.53 9.37 -2.66
N ALA A 115 4.89 8.74 -3.64
CA ALA A 115 4.42 9.40 -4.86
C ALA A 115 3.34 10.48 -4.63
N LEU A 116 2.46 10.30 -3.64
CA LEU A 116 1.34 11.22 -3.39
C LEU A 116 1.64 12.30 -2.35
N ARG A 117 2.88 12.37 -1.86
CA ARG A 117 3.30 13.47 -0.99
C ARG A 117 3.43 14.78 -1.76
N LYS A 118 3.17 15.91 -1.10
CA LYS A 118 3.23 17.26 -1.71
C LYS A 118 4.64 17.70 -2.12
N ASP A 119 5.66 17.20 -1.43
CA ASP A 119 7.09 17.42 -1.73
C ASP A 119 7.63 16.49 -2.84
N HIS A 120 6.87 15.48 -3.27
CA HIS A 120 7.28 14.63 -4.39
C HIS A 120 7.12 15.38 -5.74
N PRO A 121 8.10 15.25 -6.67
CA PRO A 121 8.01 15.83 -8.00
C PRO A 121 6.70 15.45 -8.71
N ALA A 122 6.03 16.43 -9.32
CA ALA A 122 4.82 16.20 -10.12
C ALA A 122 5.09 16.23 -11.63
N ARG A 123 6.24 16.77 -12.06
CA ARG A 123 6.66 16.82 -13.47
C ARG A 123 7.99 16.11 -13.67
N ALA A 124 8.13 15.48 -14.82
CA ALA A 124 9.42 14.92 -15.24
C ALA A 124 10.53 15.98 -15.32
N THR A 125 10.19 17.25 -15.58
CA THR A 125 11.15 18.37 -15.61
C THR A 125 11.71 18.75 -14.24
N GLU A 126 11.07 18.31 -13.15
CA GLU A 126 11.56 18.49 -11.77
C GLU A 126 12.54 17.37 -11.37
N MET A 127 12.74 16.38 -12.24
CA MET A 127 13.63 15.25 -12.04
C MET A 127 14.77 15.30 -13.06
N GLU A 128 15.85 14.59 -12.74
CA GLU A 128 16.91 14.36 -13.71
C GLU A 128 16.39 13.59 -14.94
N PRO A 129 16.90 13.90 -16.16
CA PRO A 129 16.51 13.20 -17.36
C PRO A 129 16.64 11.68 -17.20
N PHE A 130 15.56 10.97 -17.52
CA PHE A 130 15.54 9.52 -17.39
C PHE A 130 16.55 8.87 -18.34
N ARG A 131 17.42 8.03 -17.78
CA ARG A 131 18.37 7.19 -18.51
C ARG A 131 18.26 5.77 -17.97
N MET A 132 18.13 4.82 -18.90
CA MET A 132 18.23 3.37 -18.64
C MET A 132 19.54 2.87 -19.21
N ASP A 133 20.57 2.86 -18.38
CA ASP A 133 21.78 2.10 -18.64
C ASP A 133 21.55 0.62 -18.32
N PHE A 134 22.48 -0.22 -18.79
CA PHE A 134 22.43 -1.66 -18.55
C PHE A 134 22.46 -1.99 -17.04
N GLU A 135 23.24 -1.25 -16.25
CA GLU A 135 23.33 -1.47 -14.80
C GLU A 135 22.00 -1.20 -14.09
N ARG A 136 21.30 -0.11 -14.43
CA ARG A 136 19.97 0.17 -13.87
C ARG A 136 18.96 -0.85 -14.34
N GLN A 137 19.00 -1.26 -15.60
CA GLN A 137 18.11 -2.30 -16.11
C GLN A 137 18.28 -3.62 -15.33
N ASP A 138 19.52 -4.03 -15.06
CA ASP A 138 19.80 -5.23 -14.27
C ASP A 138 19.32 -5.08 -12.83
N LYS A 139 19.51 -3.91 -12.22
CA LYS A 139 19.01 -3.61 -10.87
C LYS A 139 17.48 -3.68 -10.78
N GLU A 140 16.77 -3.10 -11.74
CA GLU A 140 15.31 -3.18 -11.83
C GLU A 140 14.85 -4.63 -12.01
N GLN A 141 15.49 -5.38 -12.91
CA GLN A 141 15.14 -6.78 -13.16
C GLN A 141 15.40 -7.68 -11.95
N GLU A 142 16.49 -7.45 -11.22
CA GLU A 142 16.80 -8.17 -9.97
C GLU A 142 15.77 -7.86 -8.89
N ALA A 143 15.33 -6.61 -8.77
CA ALA A 143 14.31 -6.19 -7.81
C ALA A 143 12.93 -6.84 -8.07
N LEU A 144 12.64 -7.21 -9.32
CA LEU A 144 11.40 -7.90 -9.71
C LEU A 144 11.42 -9.42 -9.44
N ARG A 145 12.57 -9.97 -9.05
CA ARG A 145 12.68 -11.40 -8.76
C ARG A 145 11.91 -11.74 -7.50
N PHE A 146 11.03 -12.73 -7.64
CA PHE A 146 10.30 -13.27 -6.52
C PHE A 146 11.23 -14.06 -5.59
N LYS A 147 11.18 -13.75 -4.29
CA LYS A 147 11.93 -14.42 -3.23
C LYS A 147 10.95 -15.14 -2.29
N PRO A 148 10.76 -16.46 -2.44
CA PRO A 148 9.82 -17.24 -1.61
C PRO A 148 9.98 -17.02 -0.11
N GLU A 149 11.22 -16.84 0.35
CA GLU A 149 11.56 -16.73 1.76
C GLU A 149 10.94 -15.49 2.42
N GLU A 150 10.79 -14.40 1.66
CA GLU A 150 10.14 -13.15 2.13
C GLU A 150 8.64 -13.34 2.37
N TRP A 151 8.06 -14.41 1.83
CA TRP A 151 6.65 -14.78 1.96
C TRP A 151 6.43 -15.95 2.91
N GLY A 152 7.47 -16.42 3.60
CA GLY A 152 7.40 -17.60 4.47
C GLY A 152 7.27 -18.92 3.71
N MET A 153 7.42 -18.91 2.38
CA MET A 153 7.42 -20.11 1.56
C MET A 153 8.75 -20.84 1.70
N THR A 154 8.68 -22.15 1.84
CA THR A 154 9.87 -23.01 1.90
C THR A 154 10.18 -23.57 0.52
N ARG A 155 11.47 -23.78 0.21
CA ARG A 155 11.87 -24.37 -1.08
C ARG A 155 11.89 -25.90 -1.07
N ARG A 156 11.89 -26.52 0.10
CA ARG A 156 11.93 -27.97 0.28
C ARG A 156 11.38 -28.36 1.63
N ASP A 157 10.83 -29.56 1.73
CA ASP A 157 10.60 -30.25 2.99
C ASP A 157 11.61 -31.42 3.15
N LYS A 158 11.34 -32.38 4.04
CA LYS A 158 12.24 -33.54 4.26
C LYS A 158 12.24 -34.53 3.09
N ASN A 159 11.20 -34.55 2.27
CA ASN A 159 10.92 -35.57 1.26
C ASN A 159 10.87 -35.00 -0.17
N THR A 160 10.60 -33.70 -0.35
CA THR A 160 10.34 -33.10 -1.66
C THR A 160 10.94 -31.69 -1.79
N GLU A 161 11.39 -31.35 -3.00
CA GLU A 161 11.71 -29.98 -3.41
C GLU A 161 10.50 -29.34 -4.07
N PHE A 162 10.11 -28.16 -3.60
CA PHE A 162 8.95 -27.44 -4.12
C PHE A 162 9.30 -26.68 -5.40
N MET A 163 8.35 -26.65 -6.33
CA MET A 163 8.46 -25.86 -7.56
C MET A 163 7.72 -24.53 -7.41
N PHE A 164 8.25 -23.47 -8.01
CA PHE A 164 7.59 -22.16 -8.05
C PHE A 164 7.17 -21.85 -9.48
N LEU A 165 5.86 -21.67 -9.68
CA LEU A 165 5.28 -21.37 -10.98
C LEU A 165 4.60 -20.01 -10.96
N ASN A 166 4.94 -19.16 -11.93
CA ASN A 166 4.27 -17.88 -12.10
C ASN A 166 3.00 -18.03 -12.96
N LEU A 167 1.84 -17.88 -12.36
CA LEU A 167 0.52 -17.91 -13.02
C LEU A 167 0.00 -16.49 -13.26
N GLY A 168 -0.21 -16.12 -14.53
CA GLY A 168 -0.73 -14.80 -14.91
C GLY A 168 -0.24 -14.38 -16.29
N PRO A 169 -0.59 -13.17 -16.76
CA PRO A 169 -0.04 -12.62 -17.98
C PRO A 169 1.49 -12.49 -17.88
N ASN A 170 2.19 -13.42 -18.52
CA ASN A 170 3.66 -13.51 -18.56
C ASN A 170 4.21 -12.96 -19.88
N HIS A 171 3.70 -11.81 -20.34
CA HIS A 171 4.32 -11.18 -21.50
C HIS A 171 5.56 -10.37 -21.03
N PRO A 172 6.74 -10.54 -21.66
CA PRO A 172 7.98 -9.88 -21.21
C PRO A 172 7.89 -8.35 -21.14
N SER A 173 6.97 -7.74 -21.89
CA SER A 173 6.77 -6.27 -21.88
C SER A 173 5.79 -5.76 -20.82
N VAL A 174 5.18 -6.63 -20.00
CA VAL A 174 4.29 -6.25 -18.89
C VAL A 174 4.95 -6.60 -17.56
N HIS A 175 6.02 -5.87 -17.23
CA HIS A 175 6.53 -5.87 -15.87
C HIS A 175 5.54 -5.14 -14.95
N GLY A 176 5.32 -5.69 -13.75
CA GLY A 176 4.43 -5.09 -12.75
C GLY A 176 2.93 -5.24 -13.06
N VAL A 177 2.53 -6.32 -13.73
CA VAL A 177 1.10 -6.73 -13.81
C VAL A 177 0.78 -7.76 -12.75
N PHE A 178 -0.51 -7.88 -12.45
CA PHE A 178 -1.04 -8.93 -11.58
C PHE A 178 -0.48 -10.30 -11.96
N ARG A 179 0.17 -10.96 -10.99
CA ARG A 179 0.65 -12.33 -11.10
C ARG A 179 0.39 -13.10 -9.81
N ILE A 180 0.25 -14.40 -9.91
CA ILE A 180 0.10 -15.30 -8.76
C ILE A 180 1.28 -16.26 -8.78
N VAL A 181 2.15 -16.19 -7.77
CA VAL A 181 3.24 -17.13 -7.62
C VAL A 181 2.75 -18.33 -6.83
N LEU A 182 2.74 -19.50 -7.46
CA LEU A 182 2.30 -20.75 -6.89
C LEU A 182 3.49 -21.54 -6.36
N GLN A 183 3.39 -22.01 -5.13
CA GLN A 183 4.27 -23.06 -4.59
C GLN A 183 3.61 -24.42 -4.82
N LEU A 184 4.31 -25.31 -5.51
CA LEU A 184 3.81 -26.61 -5.94
C LEU A 184 4.59 -27.76 -5.32
N ASP A 185 3.87 -28.80 -4.89
CA ASP A 185 4.37 -30.14 -4.61
C ASP A 185 3.87 -31.08 -5.71
N GLY A 186 4.70 -31.29 -6.73
CA GLY A 186 4.29 -31.96 -7.96
C GLY A 186 3.14 -31.22 -8.64
N GLU A 187 1.94 -31.81 -8.64
CA GLU A 187 0.72 -31.25 -9.24
C GLU A 187 -0.18 -30.53 -8.22
N VAL A 188 0.19 -30.53 -6.94
CA VAL A 188 -0.61 -29.95 -5.85
C VAL A 188 -0.14 -28.55 -5.54
N ILE A 189 -1.06 -27.59 -5.50
CA ILE A 189 -0.79 -26.23 -5.01
C ILE A 189 -0.75 -26.27 -3.48
N VAL A 190 0.40 -25.92 -2.91
CA VAL A 190 0.63 -25.85 -1.46
C VAL A 190 0.35 -24.44 -0.95
N ASP A 191 0.77 -23.43 -1.72
CA ASP A 191 0.60 -22.02 -1.35
C ASP A 191 0.53 -21.13 -2.61
N ALA A 192 -0.04 -19.93 -2.46
CA ALA A 192 -0.23 -18.98 -3.54
C ALA A 192 -0.07 -17.54 -3.03
N VAL A 193 0.81 -16.79 -3.67
CA VAL A 193 1.05 -15.38 -3.38
C VAL A 193 0.54 -14.51 -4.53
N PRO A 194 -0.52 -13.72 -4.33
CA PRO A 194 -0.94 -12.72 -5.30
C PRO A 194 -0.05 -11.48 -5.19
N GLU A 195 0.63 -11.14 -6.29
CA GLU A 195 1.33 -9.89 -6.46
C GLU A 195 0.53 -9.03 -7.43
N ILE A 196 -0.06 -7.94 -6.94
CA ILE A 196 -0.97 -7.15 -7.76
C ILE A 196 -0.27 -6.34 -8.84
N GLY A 197 1.03 -6.10 -8.71
CA GLY A 197 1.81 -5.36 -9.68
C GLY A 197 1.84 -3.86 -9.45
N TYR A 198 2.84 -3.23 -10.05
CA TYR A 198 3.14 -1.81 -9.88
C TYR A 198 2.25 -0.96 -10.80
N HIS A 199 1.01 -0.77 -10.37
CA HIS A 199 -0.02 -0.13 -11.19
C HIS A 199 -0.07 1.39 -11.09
N HIS A 200 0.52 1.99 -10.06
CA HIS A 200 0.42 3.43 -9.88
C HIS A 200 1.27 4.16 -10.93
N ARG A 201 0.65 5.14 -11.61
CA ARG A 201 1.28 5.95 -12.67
C ARG A 201 1.42 7.43 -12.32
N GLY A 202 1.00 7.83 -11.11
CA GLY A 202 1.08 9.21 -10.65
C GLY A 202 0.11 10.16 -11.35
N ALA A 203 -0.97 9.64 -11.95
CA ALA A 203 -1.96 10.45 -12.64
C ALA A 203 -2.63 11.47 -11.71
N GLU A 204 -2.91 11.02 -10.48
CA GLU A 204 -3.43 11.81 -9.38
C GLU A 204 -2.47 12.96 -9.04
N LYS A 205 -1.17 12.65 -8.94
CA LYS A 205 -0.11 13.63 -8.65
C LYS A 205 0.03 14.67 -9.75
N MET A 206 -0.01 14.25 -11.01
CA MET A 206 -0.01 15.17 -12.16
C MET A 206 -1.27 16.05 -12.17
N GLY A 207 -2.41 15.50 -11.77
CA GLY A 207 -3.70 16.18 -11.68
C GLY A 207 -3.76 17.32 -10.66
N GLU A 208 -2.95 17.27 -9.58
CA GLU A 208 -2.94 18.31 -8.52
C GLU A 208 -2.66 19.72 -9.02
N ARG A 209 -2.00 19.85 -10.18
CA ARG A 209 -1.61 21.15 -10.78
C ARG A 209 -2.32 21.46 -12.08
N GLN A 210 -3.24 20.60 -12.53
CA GLN A 210 -4.07 20.88 -13.69
C GLN A 210 -5.28 21.69 -13.24
N THR A 211 -5.51 22.83 -13.88
CA THR A 211 -6.78 23.54 -13.79
C THR A 211 -7.60 23.19 -15.02
N TRP A 212 -8.92 23.30 -14.93
CA TRP A 212 -9.83 23.05 -16.06
C TRP A 212 -9.67 24.06 -17.21
N HIS A 213 -8.77 25.03 -17.09
CA HIS A 213 -8.57 26.10 -18.06
C HIS A 213 -7.35 25.78 -18.95
N THR A 214 -7.64 25.41 -20.20
CA THR A 214 -6.68 25.37 -21.33
C THR A 214 -6.19 26.75 -21.73
#